data_AF-A0A9P6N7L9-F1
#
_entry.id   AF-A0A9P6N7L9-F1
#
_cell.length_a   1.000
_cell.length_b   1.000
_cell.length_c   1.000
_cell.angle_alpha   90.00
_cell.angle_beta   90.00
_cell.angle_gamma   90.00
#
_symmetry.space_group_name_H-M   'P 1'
#
loop_
_entity.id
_entity.type
_entity.pdbx_description
1 polymer ?
#
loop_
_entity_poly.entity_id
_entity_poly.type
_entity_poly.pdbx_seq_one_letter_code
_entity_poly.pdbx_strand_id
1 'polypeptide(L)'
;MRRRIKHFNFQDFDTVYYNNLLSLPVMLVLSFCLEGWTSGEFERTFAPEVRSPIITAILLSGISSFLISYGSAWCVRCTSSTTYSMVGALNKLPVAASGILFFGDPATLGNIFGIFFGFIAGLLYSYSKTEQAQKNFALANGSPLSTTSSSGAELAQLRTPAVPPSKATGLPLYNSNPDGKIAD
;
A
#
# COMPACT_ATOMS: atom_id res chain seq x y z
N MET A 1 12.64 -6.58 1.79
CA MET A 1 12.31 -5.83 3.03
C MET A 1 11.43 -6.62 4.00
N ARG A 2 10.28 -7.19 3.62
CA ARG A 2 9.39 -7.97 4.52
C ARG A 2 10.08 -9.11 5.30
N ARG A 3 11.03 -9.83 4.66
CA ARG A 3 11.81 -10.94 5.28
C ARG A 3 12.74 -10.48 6.41
N ARG A 4 13.24 -9.23 6.37
CA ARG A 4 14.11 -8.66 7.42
C ARG A 4 13.34 -8.01 8.59
N ILE A 5 12.15 -7.47 8.34
CA ILE A 5 11.29 -6.85 9.37
C ILE A 5 10.80 -7.90 10.38
N LYS A 6 10.45 -9.11 9.91
CA LYS A 6 10.03 -10.23 10.77
C LYS A 6 11.18 -10.80 11.63
N HIS A 7 12.43 -10.68 11.18
CA HIS A 7 13.58 -11.28 11.87
C HIS A 7 14.11 -10.45 13.05
N PHE A 8 13.79 -9.15 13.09
CA PHE A 8 14.32 -8.21 14.08
C PHE A 8 13.25 -7.56 14.98
N ASN A 9 11.98 -7.98 14.88
CA ASN A 9 10.86 -7.36 15.63
C ASN A 9 10.86 -5.82 15.55
N PHE A 10 11.24 -5.28 14.39
CA PHE A 10 11.35 -3.83 14.23
C PHE A 10 9.97 -3.19 14.40
N GLN A 11 9.90 -2.20 15.27
CA GLN A 11 8.72 -1.36 15.41
C GLN A 11 8.55 -0.56 14.09
N ASP A 12 7.32 -0.16 13.75
CA ASP A 12 7.06 0.59 12.51
C ASP A 12 7.91 1.86 12.40
N PHE A 13 8.22 2.46 13.55
CA PHE A 13 9.11 3.59 13.70
C PHE A 13 10.55 3.30 13.27
N ASP A 14 11.11 2.13 13.65
CA ASP A 14 12.50 1.78 13.34
C ASP A 14 12.68 1.58 11.83
N THR A 15 11.71 0.94 11.19
CA THR A 15 11.76 0.74 9.73
C THR A 15 11.81 2.07 8.98
N VAL A 16 11.05 3.07 9.45
CA VAL A 16 11.04 4.42 8.86
C VAL A 16 12.33 5.17 9.19
N TYR A 17 12.81 5.07 10.43
CA TYR A 17 14.06 5.70 10.87
C TYR A 17 15.26 5.19 10.06
N TYR A 18 15.44 3.87 9.95
CA TYR A 18 16.54 3.29 9.17
C TYR A 18 16.42 3.58 7.67
N ASN A 19 15.20 3.60 7.12
CA ASN A 19 15.01 3.92 5.71
C ASN A 19 15.43 5.36 5.38
N ASN A 20 15.04 6.33 6.22
CA ASN A 20 15.41 7.73 6.04
C ASN A 20 16.90 7.99 6.37
N LEU A 21 17.41 7.40 7.45
CA LEU A 21 18.81 7.58 7.86
C LEU A 21 19.80 7.00 6.85
N LEU A 22 19.52 5.81 6.31
CA LEU A 22 20.38 5.18 5.30
C LEU A 22 20.28 5.90 3.94
N SER A 23 19.15 6.54 3.66
CA SER A 23 18.96 7.30 2.42
C SER A 23 19.72 8.63 2.41
N LEU A 24 20.01 9.23 3.58
CA LEU A 24 20.76 10.49 3.66
C LEU A 24 22.15 10.45 3.00
N PRO A 25 23.07 9.53 3.35
CA PRO A 25 24.40 9.50 2.71
C PRO A 25 24.31 9.18 1.22
N VAL A 26 23.36 8.32 0.82
CA VAL A 26 23.15 7.98 -0.59
C VAL A 26 22.66 9.19 -1.38
N MET A 27 21.66 9.91 -0.87
CA MET A 27 21.13 11.12 -1.51
C MET A 27 22.18 12.24 -1.57
N LEU A 28 22.99 12.39 -0.52
CA LEU A 28 24.05 13.39 -0.48
C LEU A 28 25.13 13.11 -1.54
N VAL A 29 25.59 11.87 -1.66
CA VAL A 29 26.56 11.48 -2.69
C VAL A 29 25.98 11.66 -4.09
N LEU A 30 24.74 11.23 -4.33
CA LEU A 30 24.08 11.41 -5.62
C LEU A 30 23.90 12.89 -5.98
N SER A 31 23.53 13.74 -5.02
CA SER A 31 23.44 15.19 -5.22
C SER A 31 24.80 15.77 -5.63
N PHE A 32 25.89 15.42 -4.94
CA PHE A 32 27.23 15.88 -5.34
C PHE A 32 27.67 15.40 -6.73
N CYS A 33 27.32 14.17 -7.12
CA CYS A 33 27.68 13.63 -8.43
C CYS A 33 26.83 14.17 -9.59
N LEU A 34 25.54 14.43 -9.36
CA LEU A 34 24.57 14.77 -10.42
C LEU A 34 24.26 16.26 -10.53
N GLU A 35 24.19 16.99 -9.41
CA GLU A 35 23.82 18.42 -9.43
C GLU A 35 25.01 19.34 -9.67
N GLY A 36 26.26 18.83 -9.68
CA GLY A 36 27.43 19.59 -10.15
C GLY A 36 27.59 20.94 -9.44
N TRP A 37 27.45 20.95 -8.11
CA TRP A 37 27.49 22.15 -7.28
C TRP A 37 28.73 22.99 -7.58
N THR A 38 28.53 24.12 -8.25
CA THR A 38 29.55 25.13 -8.48
C THR A 38 29.49 26.17 -7.34
N SER A 39 30.45 27.08 -7.28
CA SER A 39 30.46 28.16 -6.29
C SER A 39 29.50 29.29 -6.70
N GLY A 40 28.36 29.42 -6.02
CA GLY A 40 27.40 30.53 -6.17
C GLY A 40 25.94 30.11 -6.36
N GLU A 41 25.69 28.84 -6.69
CA GLU A 41 24.36 28.29 -6.98
C GLU A 41 23.50 28.19 -5.72
N PHE A 42 24.11 28.02 -4.55
CA PHE A 42 23.41 27.99 -3.27
C PHE A 42 22.74 29.34 -2.97
N GLU A 43 23.44 30.44 -3.26
CA GLU A 43 22.94 31.80 -3.03
C GLU A 43 21.85 32.18 -4.04
N ARG A 44 21.94 31.62 -5.25
CA ARG A 44 20.93 31.74 -6.30
C ARG A 44 19.67 30.92 -6.02
N THR A 45 19.82 29.75 -5.40
CA THR A 45 18.72 28.85 -4.99
C THR A 45 18.00 29.38 -3.75
N PHE A 46 18.74 29.98 -2.80
CA PHE A 46 18.22 30.60 -1.59
C PHE A 46 18.27 32.12 -1.65
N ALA A 47 17.83 32.69 -2.78
CA ALA A 47 17.69 34.13 -2.94
C ALA A 47 16.79 34.69 -1.82
N PRO A 48 17.15 35.85 -1.24
CA PRO A 48 16.50 36.38 -0.04
C PRO A 48 15.00 36.63 -0.23
N GLU A 49 14.56 36.88 -1.46
CA GLU A 49 13.15 37.12 -1.82
C GLU A 49 12.27 35.86 -1.73
N VAL A 50 12.83 34.67 -2.00
CA VAL A 50 12.07 33.39 -2.03
C VAL A 50 12.45 32.44 -0.89
N ARG A 51 13.34 32.85 0.02
CA ARG A 51 13.85 32.00 1.11
C ARG A 51 12.75 31.50 2.05
N SER A 52 11.85 32.38 2.48
CA SER A 52 10.75 32.02 3.40
C SER A 52 9.77 30.99 2.80
N PRO A 53 9.22 31.17 1.58
CA PRO A 53 8.34 30.18 0.98
C PRO A 53 9.05 28.86 0.66
N ILE A 54 10.33 28.89 0.24
CA ILE A 54 11.10 27.66 -0.02
C ILE A 54 11.31 26.86 1.27
N ILE A 55 11.74 27.49 2.35
CA ILE A 55 11.92 26.81 3.65
C ILE A 55 10.60 26.21 4.13
N THR A 56 9.50 26.95 3.99
CA THR A 56 8.16 26.47 4.37
C THR A 56 7.74 25.27 3.52
N ALA A 57 8.00 25.31 2.20
CA ALA A 57 7.71 24.20 1.30
C ALA A 57 8.57 22.96 1.61
N ILE A 58 9.84 23.14 1.97
CA ILE A 58 10.74 22.05 2.40
C ILE A 58 10.21 21.41 3.69
N LEU A 59 9.82 22.20 4.68
CA LEU A 59 9.27 21.68 5.93
C LEU A 59 7.95 20.94 5.71
N LEU A 60 7.03 21.52 4.94
CA LEU A 60 5.74 20.91 4.64
C LEU A 60 5.90 19.59 3.86
N SER A 61 6.71 19.60 2.80
CA SER A 61 6.99 18.40 2.00
C SER A 61 7.75 17.33 2.80
N GLY A 62 8.63 17.73 3.72
CA GLY A 62 9.30 16.83 4.65
C GLY A 62 8.32 16.12 5.59
N ILE A 63 7.38 16.86 6.20
CA ILE A 63 6.34 16.27 7.06
C ILE A 63 5.43 15.33 6.26
N SER A 64 5.01 15.73 5.06
CA SER A 64 4.22 14.87 4.17
C SER A 64 4.97 13.60 3.77
N SER A 65 6.27 13.72 3.44
CA SER A 65 7.12 12.59 3.08
C SER A 65 7.29 11.61 4.25
N PHE A 66 7.42 12.13 5.47
CA PHE A 66 7.46 11.32 6.68
C PHE A 66 6.16 10.52 6.88
N LEU A 67 5.00 11.16 6.73
CA LEU A 67 3.70 10.50 6.83
C LEU A 67 3.54 9.38 5.79
N ILE A 68 3.97 9.62 4.55
CA ILE A 68 3.94 8.61 3.47
C ILE A 68 4.87 7.44 3.80
N SER A 69 6.08 7.72 4.27
CA SER A 69 7.04 6.67 4.65
C SER A 69 6.52 5.83 5.82
N TYR A 70 5.90 6.46 6.82
CA TYR A 70 5.30 5.77 7.96
C TYR A 70 4.09 4.92 7.55
N GLY A 71 3.15 5.49 6.79
CA GLY A 71 2.00 4.76 6.26
C GLY A 71 2.43 3.59 5.36
N SER A 72 3.52 3.75 4.59
CA SER A 72 4.08 2.70 3.76
C SER A 72 4.66 1.54 4.57
N ALA A 73 5.44 1.85 5.61
CA ALA A 73 6.00 0.83 6.51
C ALA A 73 4.90 0.05 7.24
N TRP A 74 3.92 0.76 7.80
CA TRP A 74 2.75 0.15 8.43
C TRP A 74 2.00 -0.74 7.44
N CYS A 75 1.69 -0.24 6.24
CA CYS A 75 0.98 -0.99 5.21
C CYS A 75 1.72 -2.29 4.86
N VAL A 76 3.04 -2.24 4.65
CA VAL A 76 3.83 -3.44 4.33
C VAL A 76 3.88 -4.43 5.50
N ARG A 77 3.87 -3.94 6.75
CA ARG A 77 3.87 -4.79 7.95
C ARG A 77 2.53 -5.50 8.15
N CYS A 78 1.42 -4.76 8.08
CA CYS A 78 0.07 -5.32 8.25
C CYS A 78 -0.40 -6.13 7.04
N THR A 79 0.20 -5.90 5.86
CA THR A 79 -0.22 -6.58 4.62
C THR A 79 0.91 -7.40 3.99
N SER A 80 0.95 -7.46 2.65
CA SER A 80 1.97 -8.13 1.85
C SER A 80 2.63 -7.11 0.92
N SER A 81 3.89 -7.33 0.55
CA SER A 81 4.61 -6.47 -0.39
C SER A 81 3.88 -6.32 -1.72
N THR A 82 3.20 -7.38 -2.18
CA THR A 82 2.39 -7.34 -3.41
C THR A 82 1.20 -6.38 -3.28
N THR A 83 0.57 -6.31 -2.10
CA THR A 83 -0.55 -5.39 -1.85
C THR A 83 -0.09 -3.96 -1.80
N TYR A 84 1.04 -3.70 -1.14
CA TYR A 84 1.62 -2.36 -1.09
C TYR A 84 1.92 -1.82 -2.49
N SER A 85 2.57 -2.62 -3.35
CA SER A 85 2.83 -2.24 -4.74
C SER A 85 1.54 -2.03 -5.54
N MET A 86 0.52 -2.86 -5.32
CA MET A 86 -0.78 -2.71 -5.98
C MET A 86 -1.51 -1.43 -5.56
N VAL A 87 -1.53 -1.10 -4.27
CA VAL A 87 -2.12 0.15 -3.76
C VAL A 87 -1.38 1.37 -4.33
N GLY A 88 -0.05 1.28 -4.48
CA GLY A 88 0.74 2.31 -5.15
C GLY A 88 0.33 2.54 -6.60
N ALA A 89 0.03 1.46 -7.35
CA ALA A 89 -0.49 1.56 -8.71
C ALA A 89 -1.91 2.15 -8.74
N LEU A 90 -2.78 1.74 -7.81
CA LEU A 90 -4.16 2.23 -7.71
C LEU A 90 -4.23 3.72 -7.34
N ASN A 91 -3.34 4.23 -6.49
CA ASN A 91 -3.30 5.65 -6.10
C ASN A 91 -3.04 6.58 -7.31
N LYS A 92 -2.36 6.08 -8.35
CA LYS A 92 -2.13 6.86 -9.57
C LYS A 92 -3.38 7.02 -10.44
N LEU A 93 -4.36 6.11 -10.34
CA LEU A 93 -5.56 6.15 -11.18
C LEU A 93 -6.49 7.34 -10.86
N PRO A 94 -6.81 7.65 -9.58
CA PRO A 94 -7.57 8.86 -9.24
C PRO A 94 -6.85 10.15 -9.65
N VAL A 95 -5.52 10.19 -9.49
CA VAL A 95 -4.71 11.35 -9.89
C VAL A 95 -4.81 11.55 -11.41
N ALA A 96 -4.66 10.48 -12.20
CA ALA A 96 -4.82 10.54 -13.65
C ALA A 96 -6.25 10.94 -14.06
N ALA A 97 -7.28 10.40 -13.40
CA ALA A 97 -8.66 10.78 -13.65
C ALA A 97 -8.91 12.27 -13.34
N SER A 98 -8.33 12.79 -12.25
CA SER A 98 -8.43 14.20 -11.89
C SER A 98 -7.69 15.12 -12.88
N GLY A 99 -6.57 14.68 -13.46
CA GLY A 99 -5.87 15.42 -14.53
C GLY A 99 -6.74 15.60 -15.77
N ILE A 100 -7.42 14.54 -16.21
CA ILE A 100 -8.33 14.60 -17.34
C ILE A 100 -9.57 15.46 -17.02
N LEU A 101 -10.14 15.33 -15.81
CA LEU A 101 -11.37 16.02 -15.41
C LEU A 101 -11.18 17.52 -15.16
N PHE A 102 -10.08 17.92 -14.51
CA PHE A 102 -9.85 19.30 -14.07
C PHE A 102 -8.86 20.07 -14.94
N PHE A 103 -7.87 19.41 -15.55
CA PHE A 103 -6.82 20.05 -16.34
C PHE A 103 -6.99 19.86 -17.86
N GLY A 104 -8.00 19.12 -18.29
CA GLY A 104 -8.34 18.97 -19.71
C GLY A 104 -7.30 18.18 -20.52
N ASP A 105 -6.53 17.30 -19.85
CA ASP A 105 -5.59 16.40 -20.52
C ASP A 105 -6.31 15.59 -21.62
N PRO A 106 -5.67 15.31 -22.77
CA PRO A 106 -6.33 14.70 -23.92
C PRO A 106 -6.91 13.34 -23.53
N ALA A 107 -8.24 13.28 -23.46
CA ALA A 107 -9.03 12.13 -23.09
C ALA A 107 -9.04 11.08 -24.22
N THR A 108 -7.89 10.46 -24.44
CA THR A 108 -7.73 9.39 -25.43
C THR A 108 -8.45 8.14 -24.90
N LEU A 109 -9.10 7.38 -25.79
CA LEU A 109 -9.80 6.14 -25.42
C LEU A 109 -8.89 5.19 -24.60
N GLY A 110 -7.61 5.09 -24.94
CA GLY A 110 -6.65 4.28 -24.20
C GLY A 110 -6.47 4.69 -22.73
N ASN A 111 -6.48 5.99 -22.41
CA ASN A 111 -6.37 6.47 -21.03
C ASN A 111 -7.63 6.15 -20.22
N ILE A 112 -8.80 6.34 -20.83
CA ILE A 112 -10.10 6.06 -20.22
C ILE A 112 -10.26 4.57 -19.94
N PHE A 113 -9.99 3.72 -20.94
CA PHE A 113 -9.99 2.26 -20.76
C PHE A 113 -8.92 1.82 -19.76
N GLY A 114 -7.73 2.42 -19.78
CA GLY A 114 -6.65 2.11 -18.82
C GLY A 114 -7.06 2.38 -17.37
N ILE A 115 -7.70 3.52 -17.11
CA ILE A 115 -8.25 3.85 -15.78
C ILE A 115 -9.33 2.84 -15.37
N PHE A 116 -10.27 2.53 -16.29
CA PHE A 116 -11.35 1.59 -16.04
C PHE A 116 -10.85 0.17 -15.72
N PHE A 117 -9.96 -0.38 -16.56
CA PHE A 117 -9.34 -1.69 -16.32
C PHE A 117 -8.48 -1.70 -15.06
N GLY A 118 -7.80 -0.60 -14.74
CA GLY A 118 -7.04 -0.45 -13.49
C GLY A 118 -7.93 -0.57 -12.24
N PHE A 119 -9.10 0.05 -12.25
CA PHE A 119 -10.08 -0.09 -11.16
C PHE A 119 -10.65 -1.51 -11.07
N ILE A 120 -10.99 -2.15 -12.21
CA ILE A 120 -11.46 -3.54 -12.23
C ILE A 120 -10.40 -4.49 -11.65
N ALA A 121 -9.14 -4.34 -12.05
CA ALA A 121 -8.04 -5.12 -11.50
C ALA A 121 -7.90 -4.91 -9.98
N GLY A 122 -8.06 -3.67 -9.51
CA GLY A 122 -8.13 -3.32 -8.09
C GLY A 122 -9.20 -4.08 -7.32
N LEU A 123 -10.43 -4.07 -7.85
CA LEU A 123 -11.57 -4.77 -7.25
C LEU A 123 -11.38 -6.29 -7.25
N LEU A 124 -10.93 -6.86 -8.36
CA LEU A 124 -10.66 -8.30 -8.48
C LEU A 124 -9.57 -8.77 -7.51
N TYR A 125 -8.53 -7.95 -7.32
CA TYR A 125 -7.49 -8.23 -6.33
C TYR A 125 -8.06 -8.25 -4.90
N SER A 126 -8.87 -7.26 -4.54
CA SER A 126 -9.52 -7.22 -3.22
C SER A 126 -10.42 -8.43 -2.98
N TYR A 127 -11.18 -8.83 -4.00
CA TYR A 127 -12.05 -10.00 -3.96
C TYR A 127 -11.26 -11.30 -3.72
N SER A 128 -10.26 -11.58 -4.59
CA SER A 128 -9.44 -12.79 -4.48
C SER A 128 -8.69 -12.87 -3.15
N LYS A 129 -8.25 -11.73 -2.61
CA LYS A 129 -7.54 -11.67 -1.34
C LYS A 129 -8.47 -11.92 -0.14
N THR A 130 -9.73 -11.51 -0.23
CA THR A 130 -10.76 -11.81 0.79
C THR A 130 -11.06 -13.30 0.83
N GLU A 131 -11.21 -13.94 -0.34
CA GLU A 131 -11.38 -15.40 -0.42
C GLU A 131 -10.18 -16.17 0.12
N GLN A 132 -8.96 -15.74 -0.21
CA GLN A 132 -7.73 -16.34 0.34
C GLN A 132 -7.67 -16.19 1.87
N ALA A 133 -8.05 -15.03 2.41
CA ALA A 133 -8.08 -14.82 3.85
C ALA A 133 -9.10 -15.75 4.55
N GLN A 134 -10.28 -15.93 3.97
CA GLN A 134 -11.30 -16.85 4.49
C GLN A 134 -10.87 -18.31 4.43
N LYS A 135 -10.27 -18.75 3.31
CA LYS A 135 -9.72 -20.10 3.15
C LYS A 135 -8.62 -20.38 4.17
N ASN A 136 -7.70 -19.43 4.37
CA ASN A 136 -6.63 -19.56 5.36
C ASN A 136 -7.17 -19.61 6.80
N PHE A 137 -8.23 -18.85 7.10
CA PHE A 137 -8.89 -18.87 8.41
C PHE A 137 -9.63 -20.19 8.67
N ALA A 138 -10.33 -20.73 7.66
CA ALA A 138 -11.00 -22.03 7.74
C ALA A 138 -10.00 -23.18 7.93
N LEU A 139 -8.85 -23.11 7.24
CA LEU A 139 -7.76 -24.09 7.37
C LEU A 139 -7.11 -24.04 8.76
N ALA A 140 -6.96 -22.85 9.35
CA ALA A 140 -6.39 -22.65 10.68
C ALA A 140 -7.31 -23.13 11.82
N ASN A 141 -8.63 -23.13 11.61
CA ASN A 141 -9.62 -23.55 12.62
C ASN A 141 -9.98 -25.05 12.54
N GLY A 142 -9.27 -25.86 11.75
CA GLY A 142 -9.37 -27.33 11.78
C GLY A 142 -10.68 -27.93 11.25
N SER A 143 -11.50 -27.17 10.53
CA SER A 143 -12.67 -27.72 9.84
C SER A 143 -12.21 -28.48 8.59
N PRO A 144 -12.66 -29.74 8.35
CA PRO A 144 -12.18 -30.51 7.21
C PRO A 144 -12.63 -29.84 5.91
N LEU A 145 -11.62 -29.67 5.05
CA LEU A 145 -11.70 -29.23 3.67
C LEU A 145 -12.80 -30.01 2.92
N SER A 146 -13.94 -29.37 2.65
CA SER A 146 -14.82 -29.82 1.56
C SER A 146 -14.17 -29.44 0.24
N THR A 147 -13.29 -30.32 -0.24
CA THR A 147 -12.84 -30.36 -1.62
C THR A 147 -14.06 -30.60 -2.52
N THR A 148 -14.70 -29.53 -3.00
CA THR A 148 -15.54 -29.62 -4.20
C THR A 148 -14.77 -29.04 -5.36
N SER A 149 -13.81 -29.84 -5.82
CA SER A 149 -13.40 -29.84 -7.22
C SER A 149 -14.42 -30.68 -8.00
N SER A 150 -15.47 -30.05 -8.52
CA SER A 150 -16.26 -30.65 -9.60
C SER A 150 -16.90 -29.54 -10.45
N SER A 151 -16.32 -29.38 -11.63
CA SER A 151 -16.93 -28.79 -12.80
C SER A 151 -18.38 -29.24 -13.00
N GLY A 152 -19.24 -28.30 -13.40
CA GLY A 152 -20.39 -28.55 -14.26
C GLY A 152 -21.62 -29.25 -13.65
N ALA A 153 -22.75 -28.55 -13.75
CA ALA A 153 -24.12 -29.06 -13.68
C ALA A 153 -24.66 -29.50 -12.31
N GLU A 154 -25.44 -28.64 -11.67
CA GLU A 154 -26.77 -29.02 -11.15
C GLU A 154 -27.60 -27.76 -10.85
N LEU A 155 -28.36 -27.34 -11.86
CA LEU A 155 -29.61 -26.63 -11.64
C LEU A 155 -30.58 -27.60 -10.96
N ALA A 156 -31.16 -27.18 -9.84
CA ALA A 156 -32.40 -27.66 -9.20
C ALA A 156 -32.25 -28.33 -7.83
N GLN A 157 -32.20 -27.54 -6.76
CA GLN A 157 -32.95 -27.85 -5.54
C GLN A 157 -33.27 -26.52 -4.82
N LEU A 158 -34.56 -26.30 -4.65
CA LEU A 158 -35.25 -25.06 -4.38
C LEU A 158 -35.79 -25.10 -2.94
N ARG A 159 -35.28 -24.30 -2.00
CA ARG A 159 -36.06 -23.87 -0.81
C ARG A 159 -35.44 -22.69 -0.04
N THR A 160 -36.13 -21.56 -0.05
CA THR A 160 -35.99 -20.40 0.85
C THR A 160 -36.58 -20.68 2.25
N PRO A 161 -36.59 -19.73 3.21
CA PRO A 161 -35.52 -18.88 3.74
C PRO A 161 -35.35 -19.12 5.27
N ALA A 162 -34.16 -18.89 5.84
CA ALA A 162 -33.98 -18.83 7.30
C ALA A 162 -33.22 -17.56 7.70
N VAL A 163 -33.86 -16.81 8.60
CA VAL A 163 -33.49 -15.51 9.19
C VAL A 163 -32.16 -15.59 9.96
N PRO A 164 -31.34 -14.52 9.98
CA PRO A 164 -30.01 -14.52 10.60
C PRO A 164 -30.05 -14.39 12.14
N PRO A 165 -29.08 -14.95 12.89
CA PRO A 165 -28.86 -14.54 14.27
C PRO A 165 -28.09 -13.21 14.33
N SER A 166 -28.71 -12.26 15.03
CA SER A 166 -28.21 -10.93 15.37
C SER A 166 -27.04 -10.98 16.38
N LYS A 167 -25.97 -10.24 16.04
CA LYS A 167 -24.96 -9.56 16.90
C LYS A 167 -24.35 -10.34 18.08
N ALA A 168 -23.05 -10.61 17.96
CA ALA A 168 -22.09 -10.33 19.03
C ALA A 168 -20.94 -9.50 18.46
N THR A 169 -20.91 -8.24 18.88
CA THR A 169 -19.86 -7.27 18.62
C THR A 169 -18.57 -7.76 19.26
N GLY A 170 -17.58 -8.12 18.45
CA GLY A 170 -16.22 -8.38 18.89
C GLY A 170 -15.28 -7.99 17.77
N LEU A 171 -14.59 -6.86 17.92
CA LEU A 171 -13.45 -6.54 17.08
C LEU A 171 -12.49 -7.75 17.10
N PRO A 172 -11.90 -8.18 15.97
CA PRO A 172 -10.78 -9.09 16.03
C PRO A 172 -9.61 -8.32 16.64
N LEU A 173 -9.42 -8.47 17.96
CA LEU A 173 -8.15 -8.14 18.58
C LEU A 173 -7.09 -8.97 17.89
N TYR A 174 -6.07 -8.28 17.39
CA TYR A 174 -4.81 -8.84 16.93
C TYR A 174 -4.31 -9.83 18.00
N ASN A 175 -4.52 -11.12 17.75
CA ASN A 175 -3.97 -12.18 18.59
C ASN A 175 -2.47 -12.23 18.29
N SER A 176 -1.69 -11.59 19.16
CA SER A 176 -0.25 -11.75 19.23
C SER A 176 0.04 -13.22 19.55
N ASN A 177 0.22 -14.05 18.53
CA ASN A 177 0.78 -15.39 18.68
C ASN A 177 2.14 -15.26 19.39
N PRO A 178 2.31 -15.72 20.65
CA PRO A 178 3.57 -15.56 21.38
C PRO A 178 4.66 -16.51 20.89
N ASP A 179 4.28 -17.57 20.17
CA ASP A 179 5.19 -18.66 19.85
C ASP A 179 5.48 -18.72 18.36
N GLY A 180 6.64 -18.16 18.01
CA GLY A 180 7.23 -18.13 16.68
C GLY A 180 7.60 -19.51 16.13
N LYS A 181 6.60 -20.33 15.79
CA LYS A 181 6.79 -21.50 14.93
C LYS A 181 6.15 -21.27 13.57
N ILE A 182 7.06 -21.31 12.59
CA ILE A 182 6.89 -21.38 11.15
C ILE A 182 5.84 -22.42 10.73
N ALA A 183 4.97 -22.04 9.78
CA ALA A 183 4.39 -22.97 8.83
C ALA A 183 4.89 -22.49 7.47
N ASP A 184 5.57 -23.40 6.76
CA ASP A 184 6.25 -23.19 5.48
C ASP A 184 5.32 -22.70 4.36
#